data_AF-A0A538BFT4-F1
#
_entry.id   AF-A0A538BFT4-F1
#
_cell.length_a   1.000
_cell.length_b   1.000
_cell.length_c   1.000
_cell.angle_alpha   90.00
_cell.angle_beta   90.00
_cell.angle_gamma   90.00
#
_symmetry.space_group_name_H-M   'P 1'
#
loop_
_entity.id
_entity.type
_entity.pdbx_description
1 polymer ?
#
loop_
_entity_poly.entity_id
_entity_poly.type
_entity_poly.pdbx_seq_one_letter_code
_entity_poly.pdbx_strand_id
1 'polypeptide(L)' 'MEEQRIILPPRATSFRAVCSACQAEQPASRGYLGAIVEGALALDDERGNVVCSRGHEIELVRETPAAALR' A
#
# COMPACT_ATOMS: atom_id res chain seq x y z
N MET A 1 12.70 -8.52 -2.31
CA MET A 1 11.28 -8.39 -1.89
C MET A 1 10.84 -7.03 -2.36
N GLU A 2 9.70 -6.92 -3.03
CA GLU A 2 9.26 -5.65 -3.61
C GLU A 2 8.65 -4.79 -2.51
N GLU A 3 9.30 -3.67 -2.21
CA GLU A 3 8.86 -2.74 -1.16
C GLU A 3 7.77 -1.82 -1.72
N GLN A 4 6.53 -2.04 -1.30
CA GLN A 4 5.39 -1.23 -1.73
C GLN A 4 5.04 -0.20 -0.66
N ARG A 5 4.85 1.05 -1.09
CA ARG A 5 4.35 2.16 -0.27
C ARG A 5 3.10 2.76 -0.90
N ILE A 6 2.07 2.99 -0.10
CA ILE A 6 0.85 3.71 -0.49
C ILE A 6 0.92 5.11 0.14
N ILE A 7 0.89 6.13 -0.72
CA ILE A 7 0.82 7.53 -0.28
C ILE A 7 -0.65 7.95 -0.21
N LEU A 8 -1.10 8.27 1.00
CA LEU A 8 -2.44 8.75 1.27
C LEU A 8 -2.46 10.29 1.23
N PRO A 9 -3.41 10.92 0.52
CA PRO A 9 -3.62 12.36 0.61
C PRO A 9 -3.85 12.82 2.06
N PRO A 10 -3.60 14.11 2.38
CA PRO A 10 -3.59 14.60 3.76
C PRO A 10 -4.82 14.24 4.59
N ARG A 11 -6.01 14.20 3.97
CA ARG A 11 -7.30 13.92 4.63
C ARG A 11 -7.93 12.58 4.26
N ALA A 12 -7.26 11.76 3.45
CA ALA A 12 -7.76 10.44 3.10
C ALA A 12 -7.59 9.50 4.31
N THR A 13 -8.67 8.82 4.68
CA THR A 13 -8.67 7.84 5.79
C THR A 13 -8.79 6.41 5.32
N SER A 14 -9.08 6.20 4.02
CA SER A 14 -9.24 4.88 3.43
C SER A 14 -8.43 4.76 2.15
N PHE A 15 -7.96 3.55 1.84
CA PHE A 15 -7.30 3.24 0.59
C PHE A 15 -7.78 1.92 0.00
N ARG A 16 -7.51 1.79 -1.29
CA ARG A 16 -7.63 0.56 -2.06
C ARG A 16 -6.49 0.51 -3.05
N ALA A 17 -5.68 -0.54 -3.00
CA ALA A 17 -4.52 -0.71 -3.87
C ALA A 17 -4.35 -2.16 -4.29
N VAL A 18 -3.66 -2.37 -5.41
CA VAL A 18 -3.18 -3.69 -5.82
C VAL A 18 -1.81 -3.91 -5.21
N CYS A 19 -1.56 -5.10 -4.66
CA CYS A 19 -0.25 -5.47 -4.14
C CYS A 19 0.75 -5.68 -5.29
N SER A 20 1.80 -4.87 -5.34
CA SER A 20 2.85 -4.90 -6.37
C SER A 20 3.66 -6.20 -6.31
N ALA A 21 4.02 -6.67 -5.11
CA ALA A 21 4.71 -7.95 -4.95
C ALA A 21 3.86 -9.12 -5.49
N CYS A 22 2.55 -9.12 -5.21
CA CYS A 22 1.63 -10.10 -5.80
C CYS A 22 1.51 -10.00 -7.31
N GLN A 23 1.74 -8.81 -7.89
CA GLN A 23 1.73 -8.59 -9.34
C GLN A 23 3.04 -9.03 -9.98
N ALA A 24 4.17 -8.81 -9.32
CA ALA A 24 5.51 -9.16 -9.80
C ALA A 24 5.82 -10.66 -9.71
N GLU A 25 5.30 -11.35 -8.70
CA GLU A 25 5.44 -12.80 -8.56
C GLU A 25 4.69 -13.60 -9.65
N GLN A 26 3.99 -12.93 -10.58
CA GLN A 26 3.14 -13.60 -11.54
C GLN A 26 3.85 -13.98 -12.84
N PRO A 27 3.61 -15.20 -13.34
CA PRO A 27 3.99 -15.55 -14.70
C PRO A 27 3.09 -14.84 -15.72
N ALA A 28 3.70 -14.22 -16.73
CA ALA A 28 3.04 -13.41 -17.76
C ALA A 28 1.89 -14.10 -18.54
N SER A 29 1.74 -15.42 -18.41
CA SER A 29 0.78 -16.24 -19.15
C SER A 29 -0.58 -16.40 -18.48
N ARG A 30 -0.80 -15.93 -17.25
CA ARG A 30 -2.10 -16.01 -16.56
C ARG A 30 -2.55 -14.60 -16.23
N GLY A 31 -3.68 -14.17 -16.81
CA GLY A 31 -4.27 -12.83 -16.62
C GLY A 31 -4.82 -12.59 -15.21
N TYR A 32 -3.98 -12.70 -14.19
CA TYR A 32 -4.37 -12.51 -12.80
C TYR A 32 -3.76 -11.19 -12.27
N LEU A 33 -4.60 -10.36 -11.65
CA LEU A 33 -4.21 -9.09 -11.05
C LEU A 33 -3.78 -9.35 -9.60
N GLY A 34 -2.78 -8.63 -9.10
CA GLY A 34 -2.28 -8.78 -7.72
C GLY A 34 -3.40 -8.68 -6.68
N ALA A 35 -3.16 -9.19 -5.46
CA ALA A 35 -4.15 -9.13 -4.39
C ALA A 35 -4.59 -7.68 -4.14
N ILE A 36 -5.90 -7.44 -4.09
CA ILE A 36 -6.44 -6.14 -3.70
C ILE A 36 -6.35 -6.02 -2.19
N VAL A 37 -5.78 -4.91 -1.73
CA VAL A 37 -5.65 -4.56 -0.32
C VAL A 37 -6.45 -3.30 -0.07
N GLU A 38 -7.32 -3.37 0.93
CA GLU A 38 -8.20 -2.29 1.35
C GLU A 38 -8.00 -2.09 2.85
N GLY A 39 -8.07 -0.85 3.30
CA GLY A 39 -7.85 -0.52 4.69
C GLY A 39 -8.02 0.95 4.99
N ALA A 40 -7.67 1.30 6.22
CA ALA A 40 -7.77 2.66 6.72
C ALA A 40 -6.49 3.08 7.44
N LEU A 41 -6.24 4.38 7.45
CA LEU A 41 -5.24 5.04 8.28
C LEU A 41 -5.93 6.19 9.01
N ALA A 42 -5.89 6.19 10.34
CA ALA A 42 -6.50 7.25 11.14
C ALA A 42 -5.87 8.62 10.80
N LEU A 43 -6.63 9.70 10.94
CA LEU A 43 -6.13 11.04 10.60
C LEU A 43 -4.95 11.46 11.48
N ASP A 44 -4.93 10.99 12.73
CA ASP A 44 -3.86 11.26 13.69
C ASP A 44 -2.58 10.45 13.39
N ASP A 45 -2.67 9.43 12.54
CA ASP A 45 -1.53 8.62 12.12
C ASP A 45 -0.93 9.15 10.81
N GLU A 46 0.38 9.38 10.83
CA GLU A 46 1.17 9.74 9.65
C GLU A 46 1.67 8.50 8.89
N ARG A 47 1.78 7.36 9.58
CA ARG A 47 2.30 6.09 9.03
C ARG A 47 1.53 4.91 9.57
N GLY A 48 1.54 3.82 8.80
CA GLY A 48 1.04 2.53 9.23
C GLY A 48 1.57 1.42 8.34
N ASN A 49 1.18 0.19 8.63
CA ASN A 49 1.44 -0.95 7.77
C ASN A 49 0.15 -1.74 7.53
N VAL A 50 0.12 -2.43 6.39
CA VAL A 50 -0.92 -3.40 6.08
C VAL A 50 -0.26 -4.59 5.42
N VAL A 51 -0.83 -5.78 5.62
CA VAL A 51 -0.35 -7.02 5.01
C VAL A 51 -1.40 -7.50 4.02
N CYS A 52 -0.99 -7.80 2.80
CA CYS A 52 -1.90 -8.38 1.81
C CYS A 52 -2.28 -9.82 2.20
N SER A 53 -3.31 -10.39 1.58
CA SER A 53 -3.75 -11.78 1.87
C SER A 53 -2.68 -12.87 1.60
N ARG A 54 -1.58 -12.52 0.93
CA ARG A 54 -0.44 -13.39 0.65
C ARG A 54 0.76 -13.14 1.56
N GLY A 55 0.67 -12.21 2.51
CA GLY A 55 1.72 -11.97 3.51
C GLY A 55 2.73 -10.89 3.14
N HIS A 56 2.55 -10.15 2.04
CA HIS A 56 3.43 -9.04 1.68
C HIS A 56 3.08 -7.80 2.49
N GLU A 57 4.08 -7.19 3.12
CA GLU A 57 3.94 -5.94 3.88
C GLU A 57 3.94 -4.74 2.94
N ILE A 58 3.03 -3.79 3.22
CA ILE A 58 2.86 -2.55 2.47
C ILE A 58 2.87 -1.40 3.47
N GLU A 59 3.75 -0.44 3.25
CA GLU A 59 3.83 0.75 4.09
C GLU A 59 2.75 1.77 3.67
N LEU A 60 2.06 2.34 4.65
CA LEU A 60 1.15 3.46 4.47
C LEU A 60 1.85 4.73 4.93
N VAL A 61 1.83 5.78 4.11
CA VAL A 61 2.38 7.09 4.48
C VAL A 61 1.38 8.16 4.10
N ARG A 62 1.04 9.03 5.05
CA ARG A 62 0.25 10.22 4.79
C ARG A 62 1.14 11.29 4.16
N GLU A 63 0.67 11.90 3.08
CA GLU A 63 1.29 13.06 2.48
C GLU A 63 1.14 14.24 3.44
N THR A 64 2.21 14.54 4.16
CA THR A 64 2.37 15.73 5.00
C THR A 64 3.62 16.48 4.55
N PRO A 65 3.73 17.79 4.83
CA PRO A 65 4.98 18.52 4.60
C PRO A 65 6.17 17.87 5.30
N ALA A 66 5.96 17.19 6.44
CA ALA A 66 6.98 16.44 7.16
C ALA A 66 7.37 15.13 6.44
N ALA A 67 6.43 14.46 5.77
CA ALA A 67 6.70 13.26 4.97
C ALA A 67 7.49 13.57 3.69
N ALA A 68 7.39 14.79 3.14
CA ALA A 68 8.10 15.21 1.93
C ALA A 68 9.59 15.56 2.16
N LEU A 69 10.01 15.72 3.42
CA LEU A 69 11.38 16.09 3.81
C LEU A 69 12.30 14.89 4.13
N ARG A 70 11.82 13.65 3.93
CA ARG A 70 12.50 12.40 4.27
C ARG A 70 12.45 11.40 3.11
#